data_AF-A0A1W9UZM0-F1
#
_entry.id   AF-A0A1W9UZM0-F1
#
_cell.length_a   1.000
_cell.length_b   1.000
_cell.length_c   1.000
_cell.angle_alpha   90.00
_cell.angle_beta   90.00
_cell.angle_gamma   90.00
#
_symmetry.space_group_name_H-M   'P 1'
#
loop_
_entity.id
_entity.type
_entity.pdbx_description
1 polymer ?
#
loop_
_entity_poly.entity_id
_entity_poly.type
_entity_poly.pdbx_seq_one_letter_code
_entity_poly.pdbx_strand_id
1 'polypeptide(L)'
;MPNAQAESAKLLPFTFLILITLLLLTACAGAPIETPAAPTPTPTTQPTGRGAGDTLRLFYRQSPTTLNPHLTTSLKDVDAARITYEPLASFDRDGNLVPFLAAEIPSLENGGVAEDGMSVTWKLKEGVQWSDGEPFTAGDARFTFEYITNPEVSAASASTYEVVKDVEAVDDYTVKVHFKEPNPAWPLVFVGVQGMILPRHIFEPYNGPNADQAPANEMPIGTGPYRVVKFQPEGVLFLGSDLIETRRIVYEPNPHFREEDKPWFSRVELKGGSDNTEAIYAVLQSNEADFAWNLILQDAEQIEQLEALGYGKVIANPGSRVERILLNRSDPNQATDDGEQSSIEFPNPFLSDKRVRQAINYAVDRDAIAQLSGLAFPTSNNLVSPAIYDSPNTSYEYNPEKAAALLDEAGWIDSDNDGIRDKDGQEM
;
A
#
# COMPACT_ATOMS: atom_id res chain seq x y z
N MET A 1 -32.35 -36.66 -31.60
CA MET A 1 -32.65 -38.07 -31.98
C MET A 1 -31.78 -38.39 -33.21
N PRO A 2 -31.16 -39.58 -33.34
CA PRO A 2 -31.48 -40.85 -32.67
C PRO A 2 -30.30 -41.57 -31.94
N ASN A 3 -30.70 -42.52 -31.08
CA ASN A 3 -30.12 -43.81 -30.63
C ASN A 3 -28.64 -43.88 -30.20
N ALA A 4 -28.32 -44.14 -28.92
CA ALA A 4 -28.53 -45.35 -28.10
C ALA A 4 -27.62 -46.54 -28.50
N GLN A 5 -26.58 -46.79 -27.71
CA GLN A 5 -26.26 -48.12 -27.19
C GLN A 5 -25.33 -48.00 -25.96
N ALA A 6 -25.77 -48.62 -24.88
CA ALA A 6 -25.06 -48.79 -23.63
C ALA A 6 -24.41 -50.18 -23.63
N GLU A 7 -23.22 -50.31 -23.03
CA GLU A 7 -22.85 -51.57 -22.39
C GLU A 7 -21.89 -51.35 -21.21
N SER A 8 -22.16 -52.14 -20.18
CA SER A 8 -21.76 -52.02 -18.79
C SER A 8 -20.42 -52.71 -18.47
N ALA A 9 -19.66 -52.19 -17.50
CA ALA A 9 -18.75 -53.03 -16.72
C ALA A 9 -18.85 -52.69 -15.22
N LYS A 10 -19.08 -53.75 -14.45
CA LYS A 10 -19.56 -53.77 -13.06
C LYS A 10 -18.41 -53.64 -12.06
N LEU A 11 -18.65 -52.85 -10.99
CA LEU A 11 -17.95 -52.96 -9.72
C LEU A 11 -18.34 -54.27 -9.01
N LEU A 12 -17.38 -54.94 -8.34
CA LEU A 12 -17.64 -55.74 -7.14
C LEU A 12 -16.37 -55.84 -6.25
N PRO A 13 -16.52 -56.11 -4.94
CA PRO A 13 -15.70 -55.50 -3.89
C PRO A 13 -14.88 -56.49 -3.05
N PHE A 14 -14.06 -55.91 -2.18
CA PHE A 14 -13.64 -56.33 -0.83
C PHE A 14 -13.51 -57.82 -0.43
N THR A 15 -12.41 -58.05 0.29
CA THR A 15 -12.15 -59.10 1.31
C THR A 15 -11.53 -60.43 0.83
N PHE A 16 -10.22 -60.59 1.02
CA PHE A 16 -9.68 -61.81 1.65
C PHE A 16 -8.29 -61.55 2.25
N LEU A 17 -8.23 -61.65 3.57
CA LEU A 17 -7.02 -61.71 4.39
C LEU A 17 -6.68 -63.20 4.59
N ILE A 18 -5.40 -63.49 4.87
CA ILE A 18 -4.85 -64.64 5.63
C ILE A 18 -3.98 -65.63 4.82
N LEU A 19 -2.75 -65.75 5.33
CA LEU A 19 -1.77 -66.86 5.26
C LEU A 19 -0.86 -66.99 4.03
N ILE A 20 0.40 -66.58 4.18
CA ILE A 20 1.59 -67.47 4.31
C ILE A 20 2.82 -66.62 4.01
N THR A 21 3.60 -66.26 5.04
CA THR A 21 5.05 -66.51 5.09
C THR A 21 5.59 -66.06 6.44
N LEU A 22 5.74 -67.03 7.34
CA LEU A 22 6.65 -66.96 8.48
C LEU A 22 8.03 -67.40 7.98
N LEU A 23 9.09 -66.84 8.59
CA LEU A 23 10.53 -67.08 8.42
C LEU A 23 11.27 -66.22 7.38
N LEU A 24 11.81 -65.08 7.87
CA LEU A 24 13.26 -64.90 8.05
C LEU A 24 13.52 -63.64 8.87
N LEU A 25 13.70 -63.82 10.18
CA LEU A 25 14.38 -62.88 11.06
C LEU A 25 15.88 -63.12 10.90
N THR A 26 16.61 -62.20 10.26
CA THR A 26 17.97 -61.79 10.69
C THR A 26 18.45 -60.55 9.93
N ALA A 27 18.61 -59.47 10.68
CA ALA A 27 19.65 -58.43 10.57
C ALA A 27 19.88 -57.73 9.21
N CYS A 28 19.37 -56.50 9.10
CA CYS A 28 20.13 -55.38 8.53
C CYS A 28 19.82 -54.14 9.36
N ALA A 29 20.79 -53.72 10.18
CA ALA A 29 20.78 -52.43 10.84
C ALA A 29 20.71 -51.32 9.78
N GLY A 30 19.86 -50.32 10.01
CA GLY A 30 19.69 -49.20 9.10
C GLY A 30 21.01 -48.47 8.87
N ALA A 31 21.41 -48.36 7.60
CA ALA A 31 22.35 -47.34 7.19
C ALA A 31 21.61 -45.99 7.21
N PRO A 32 22.16 -44.94 7.85
CA PRO A 32 21.56 -43.62 7.82
C PRO A 32 21.53 -43.09 6.38
N ILE A 33 20.39 -42.52 6.00
CA ILE A 33 20.26 -41.72 4.78
C ILE A 33 21.09 -40.46 5.00
N GLU A 34 22.23 -40.33 4.33
CA GLU A 34 23.02 -39.09 4.36
C GLU A 34 22.22 -37.98 3.68
N THR A 35 21.78 -37.01 4.49
CA THR A 35 21.30 -35.72 4.02
C THR A 35 22.42 -35.04 3.23
N PRO A 36 22.21 -34.56 1.99
CA PRO A 36 23.21 -33.78 1.29
C PRO A 36 23.59 -32.59 2.15
N ALA A 37 24.87 -32.48 2.50
CA ALA A 37 25.37 -31.32 3.23
C ALA A 37 25.04 -30.05 2.43
N ALA A 38 24.43 -29.07 3.11
CA ALA A 38 24.23 -27.75 2.55
C ALA A 38 25.58 -27.23 2.03
N PRO A 39 25.65 -26.64 0.83
CA PRO A 39 26.89 -26.10 0.30
C PRO A 39 27.47 -25.09 1.30
N THR A 40 28.67 -25.37 1.81
CA THR A 40 29.40 -24.44 2.65
C THR A 40 29.61 -23.15 1.85
N PRO A 41 29.14 -21.98 2.31
CA PRO A 41 29.37 -20.74 1.60
C PRO A 41 30.88 -20.48 1.58
N THR A 42 31.48 -20.64 0.40
CA THR A 42 32.82 -20.11 0.14
C THR A 42 32.74 -18.60 0.42
N PRO A 43 33.65 -18.02 1.22
CA PRO A 43 33.70 -16.57 1.41
C PRO A 43 34.14 -15.94 0.10
N THR A 44 33.19 -15.70 -0.79
CA THR A 44 33.37 -14.81 -1.93
C THR A 44 33.47 -13.42 -1.33
N THR A 45 34.60 -12.73 -1.54
CA THR A 45 34.68 -11.29 -1.33
C THR A 45 33.52 -10.68 -2.10
N GLN A 46 32.47 -10.24 -1.39
CA GLN A 46 31.33 -9.63 -2.04
C GLN A 46 31.85 -8.38 -2.75
N PRO A 47 31.59 -8.23 -4.07
CA PRO A 47 32.04 -7.06 -4.80
C PRO A 47 31.46 -5.83 -4.09
N THR A 48 32.28 -4.87 -3.68
CA THR A 48 31.80 -3.68 -2.95
C THR A 48 31.53 -2.55 -3.91
N GLY A 49 30.47 -1.79 -3.69
CA GLY A 49 30.18 -0.54 -4.42
C GLY A 49 28.82 -0.52 -5.10
N ARG A 50 28.54 0.60 -5.77
CA ARG A 50 27.29 0.83 -6.49
C ARG A 50 27.04 -0.22 -7.56
N GLY A 51 25.87 -0.84 -7.52
CA GLY A 51 25.45 -1.83 -8.50
C GLY A 51 26.27 -3.10 -8.49
N ALA A 52 26.97 -3.40 -7.40
CA ALA A 52 27.80 -4.60 -7.28
C ALA A 52 27.00 -5.87 -6.99
N GLY A 53 25.77 -5.75 -6.50
CA GLY A 53 24.86 -6.86 -6.23
C GLY A 53 24.10 -7.34 -7.47
N ASP A 54 23.41 -8.47 -7.34
CA ASP A 54 22.55 -9.03 -8.39
C ASP A 54 21.26 -8.21 -8.60
N THR A 55 20.36 -8.70 -9.46
CA THR A 55 19.05 -8.09 -9.69
C THR A 55 18.11 -8.36 -8.51
N LEU A 56 17.48 -7.32 -7.97
CA LEU A 56 16.37 -7.44 -7.02
C LEU A 56 15.04 -7.53 -7.77
N ARG A 57 14.28 -8.61 -7.56
CA ARG A 57 12.99 -8.87 -8.20
C ARG A 57 11.85 -8.64 -7.22
N LEU A 58 11.09 -7.60 -7.47
CA LEU A 58 9.92 -7.19 -6.70
C LEU A 58 8.65 -7.63 -7.42
N PHE A 59 7.72 -8.24 -6.69
CA PHE A 59 6.44 -8.68 -7.23
C PHE A 59 5.28 -8.00 -6.49
N TYR A 60 4.46 -7.27 -7.24
CA TYR A 60 3.30 -6.54 -6.73
C TYR A 60 2.04 -7.17 -7.31
N ARG A 61 1.03 -7.43 -6.45
CA ARG A 61 -0.27 -7.94 -6.90
C ARG A 61 -0.91 -7.03 -7.96
N GLN A 62 -0.80 -5.72 -7.79
CA GLN A 62 -1.30 -4.73 -8.72
C GLN A 62 -0.15 -4.02 -9.41
N SER A 63 -0.25 -3.83 -10.73
CA SER A 63 0.75 -3.09 -11.48
C SER A 63 0.68 -1.59 -11.19
N PRO A 64 1.83 -0.92 -10.99
CA PRO A 64 1.87 0.52 -11.03
C PRO A 64 1.43 1.03 -12.39
N THR A 65 0.65 2.10 -12.41
CA THR A 65 0.07 2.72 -13.62
C THR A 65 0.67 4.07 -13.93
N THR A 66 1.32 4.71 -12.95
CA THR A 66 2.05 5.96 -13.09
C THR A 66 3.18 5.99 -12.07
N LEU A 67 4.22 6.75 -12.36
CA LEU A 67 5.32 7.09 -11.47
C LEU A 67 5.33 8.56 -11.07
N ASN A 68 4.28 9.30 -11.41
CA ASN A 68 4.05 10.62 -10.84
C ASN A 68 3.30 10.48 -9.50
N PRO A 69 3.96 10.77 -8.37
CA PRO A 69 3.38 10.55 -7.06
C PRO A 69 2.23 11.50 -6.71
N HIS A 70 2.06 12.59 -7.46
CA HIS A 70 1.02 13.58 -7.21
C HIS A 70 -0.24 13.37 -8.05
N LEU A 71 -0.24 12.41 -8.99
CA LEU A 71 -1.40 12.07 -9.82
C LEU A 71 -2.09 10.76 -9.40
N THR A 72 -1.72 10.20 -8.25
CA THR A 72 -2.23 8.92 -7.75
C THR A 72 -2.48 8.95 -6.25
N THR A 73 -3.45 8.15 -5.82
CA THR A 73 -3.70 7.82 -4.41
C THR A 73 -3.32 6.37 -4.09
N SER A 74 -2.86 5.61 -5.09
CA SER A 74 -2.55 4.19 -4.95
C SER A 74 -1.13 3.98 -4.43
N LEU A 75 -0.99 3.22 -3.35
CA LEU A 75 0.33 2.93 -2.77
C LEU A 75 1.28 2.22 -3.73
N LYS A 76 0.77 1.33 -4.60
CA LYS A 76 1.61 0.62 -5.58
C LYS A 76 2.36 1.60 -6.49
N ASP A 77 1.71 2.71 -6.86
CA ASP A 77 2.27 3.74 -7.73
C ASP A 77 3.27 4.59 -6.95
N VAL A 78 2.89 5.01 -5.75
CA VAL A 78 3.75 5.77 -4.83
C VAL A 78 5.03 4.99 -4.49
N ASP A 79 4.94 3.70 -4.16
CA ASP A 79 6.08 2.87 -3.78
C ASP A 79 7.03 2.67 -4.97
N ALA A 80 6.48 2.47 -6.17
CA ALA A 80 7.27 2.40 -7.40
C ALA A 80 7.96 3.75 -7.69
N ALA A 81 7.25 4.87 -7.53
CA ALA A 81 7.79 6.21 -7.73
C ALA A 81 8.91 6.56 -6.73
N ARG A 82 8.77 6.14 -5.46
CA ARG A 82 9.72 6.42 -4.37
C ARG A 82 11.10 5.78 -4.53
N ILE A 83 11.26 4.83 -5.45
CA ILE A 83 12.56 4.30 -5.83
C ILE A 83 13.40 5.37 -6.56
N THR A 84 12.74 6.30 -7.25
CA THR A 84 13.35 7.37 -8.05
C THR A 84 13.15 8.76 -7.46
N TYR A 85 11.98 9.07 -6.89
CA TYR A 85 11.69 10.35 -6.24
C TYR A 85 11.92 10.33 -4.74
N GLU A 86 12.38 11.45 -4.19
CA GLU A 86 12.58 11.63 -2.75
C GLU A 86 11.81 12.86 -2.22
N PRO A 87 11.25 12.79 -0.99
CA PRO A 87 10.72 13.95 -0.29
C PRO A 87 11.85 14.72 0.43
N LEU A 88 11.50 15.84 1.10
CA LEU A 88 12.44 16.53 2.00
C LEU A 88 12.77 15.67 3.23
N ALA A 89 11.74 15.03 3.81
CA ALA A 89 11.88 14.09 4.90
C ALA A 89 10.83 12.96 4.79
N SER A 90 10.95 11.92 5.60
CA SER A 90 9.93 10.88 5.75
C SER A 90 9.84 10.44 7.20
N PHE A 91 8.75 9.78 7.58
CA PHE A 91 8.65 9.16 8.89
C PHE A 91 9.30 7.78 8.89
N ASP A 92 9.99 7.44 9.97
CA ASP A 92 10.37 6.06 10.30
C ASP A 92 9.19 5.29 10.91
N ARG A 93 9.44 4.05 11.34
CA ARG A 93 8.41 3.17 11.93
C ARG A 93 7.88 3.65 13.28
N ASP A 94 8.68 4.44 14.00
CA ASP A 94 8.34 4.94 15.33
C ASP A 94 7.65 6.31 15.26
N GLY A 95 7.55 6.89 14.05
CA GLY A 95 6.94 8.19 13.81
C GLY A 95 7.92 9.35 13.90
N ASN A 96 9.24 9.10 13.95
CA ASN A 96 10.23 10.15 13.91
C ASN A 96 10.47 10.63 12.47
N LEU A 97 10.72 11.92 12.31
CA LEU A 97 11.13 12.48 11.03
C LEU A 97 12.59 12.14 10.73
N VAL A 98 12.83 11.62 9.54
CA VAL A 98 14.15 11.26 9.01
C VAL A 98 14.41 12.10 7.75
N PRO A 99 15.56 12.80 7.67
CA PRO A 99 15.87 13.67 6.53
C PRO A 99 16.22 12.85 5.27
N PHE A 100 15.67 13.26 4.12
CA PHE A 100 15.99 12.72 2.80
C PHE A 100 16.71 13.78 1.97
N LEU A 101 15.98 14.72 1.36
CA LEU A 101 16.58 15.87 0.66
C LEU A 101 16.87 17.05 1.58
N ALA A 102 16.24 17.12 2.75
CA ALA A 102 16.58 18.08 3.80
C ALA A 102 17.95 17.76 4.42
N ALA A 103 18.73 18.79 4.73
CA ALA A 103 19.97 18.68 5.49
C ALA A 103 19.70 18.42 6.98
N GLU A 104 18.61 18.97 7.51
CA GLU A 104 18.17 18.80 8.89
C GLU A 104 16.63 18.87 9.00
N ILE A 105 16.07 18.34 10.09
CA ILE A 105 14.64 18.45 10.38
C ILE A 105 14.35 19.79 11.06
N PRO A 106 13.40 20.60 10.57
CA PRO A 106 12.99 21.83 11.22
C PRO A 106 12.46 21.58 12.64
N SER A 107 12.85 22.43 13.58
CA SER A 107 12.35 22.43 14.96
C SER A 107 12.26 23.86 15.51
N LEU A 108 11.60 24.02 16.66
CA LEU A 108 11.65 25.29 17.39
C LEU A 108 13.09 25.60 17.87
N GLU A 109 13.86 24.57 18.22
CA GLU A 109 15.21 24.71 18.78
C GLU A 109 16.24 25.21 17.75
N ASN A 110 16.14 24.77 16.49
CA ASN A 110 17.01 25.24 15.41
C ASN A 110 16.42 26.44 14.64
N GLY A 111 15.26 26.94 15.05
CA GLY A 111 14.55 28.05 14.39
C GLY A 111 13.94 27.69 13.04
N GLY A 112 13.93 26.41 12.66
CA GLY A 112 13.29 25.92 11.45
C GLY A 112 11.76 25.98 11.54
N VAL A 113 11.17 25.85 12.73
CA VAL A 113 9.74 26.09 12.96
C VAL A 113 9.58 27.45 13.64
N ALA A 114 8.75 28.33 13.09
CA ALA A 114 8.47 29.62 13.71
C ALA A 114 7.65 29.46 15.01
N GLU A 115 7.92 30.28 16.02
CA GLU A 115 7.23 30.23 17.33
C GLU A 115 5.70 30.45 17.22
N ASP A 116 5.26 31.22 16.22
CA ASP A 116 3.85 31.47 15.94
C ASP A 116 3.17 30.34 15.14
N GLY A 117 3.92 29.31 14.72
CA GLY A 117 3.43 28.20 13.90
C GLY A 117 3.06 28.58 12.47
N MET A 118 3.37 29.79 12.01
CA MET A 118 2.95 30.33 10.72
C MET A 118 3.93 30.03 9.58
N SER A 119 5.14 29.55 9.88
CA SER A 119 6.08 29.14 8.84
C SER A 119 7.06 28.06 9.28
N VAL A 120 7.55 27.32 8.29
CA VAL A 120 8.62 26.33 8.44
C VAL A 120 9.70 26.58 7.39
N THR A 121 10.96 26.59 7.81
CA THR A 121 12.14 26.77 6.98
C THR A 121 12.91 25.45 6.91
N TRP A 122 13.05 24.92 5.70
CA TRP A 122 13.85 23.74 5.39
C TRP A 122 15.20 24.15 4.82
N LYS A 123 16.26 23.54 5.34
CA LYS A 123 17.59 23.55 4.73
C LYS A 123 17.77 22.30 3.88
N LEU A 124 18.22 22.46 2.65
CA LEU A 124 18.39 21.38 1.69
C LEU A 124 19.84 20.87 1.70
N LYS A 125 20.04 19.60 1.35
CA LYS A 125 21.38 19.06 1.09
C LYS A 125 21.96 19.72 -0.15
N GLU A 126 23.19 20.22 -0.02
CA GLU A 126 23.94 20.76 -1.15
C GLU A 126 24.47 19.65 -2.08
N GLY A 127 24.68 19.98 -3.34
CA GLY A 127 25.30 19.09 -4.33
C GLY A 127 24.45 17.89 -4.79
N VAL A 128 23.18 17.82 -4.37
CA VAL A 128 22.24 16.81 -4.89
C VAL A 128 21.94 17.09 -6.37
N GLN A 129 21.90 16.04 -7.16
CA GLN A 129 21.60 16.08 -8.59
C GLN A 129 20.41 15.18 -8.91
N TRP A 130 19.64 15.61 -9.89
CA TRP A 130 18.67 14.79 -10.59
C TRP A 130 19.39 13.69 -11.41
N SER A 131 18.68 12.64 -11.81
CA SER A 131 19.26 11.50 -12.55
C SER A 131 19.74 11.83 -13.97
N ASP A 132 19.44 13.04 -14.47
CA ASP A 132 19.95 13.62 -15.71
C ASP A 132 21.17 14.55 -15.50
N GLY A 133 21.57 14.76 -14.24
CA GLY A 133 22.73 15.57 -13.84
C GLY A 133 22.41 17.03 -13.52
N GLU A 134 21.19 17.51 -13.73
CA GLU A 134 20.79 18.87 -13.33
C GLU A 134 20.81 19.00 -11.78
N PRO A 135 21.17 20.16 -11.22
CA PRO A 135 21.18 20.36 -9.78
C PRO A 135 19.77 20.38 -9.20
N PHE A 136 19.58 19.74 -8.05
CA PHE A 136 18.39 19.89 -7.22
C PHE A 136 18.49 21.17 -6.38
N THR A 137 17.43 21.98 -6.39
CA THR A 137 17.39 23.27 -5.67
C THR A 137 16.05 23.52 -4.97
N ALA A 138 16.00 24.56 -4.12
CA ALA A 138 14.77 25.07 -3.54
C ALA A 138 13.73 25.50 -4.59
N GLY A 139 14.17 25.83 -5.80
CA GLY A 139 13.28 26.12 -6.93
C GLY A 139 12.39 24.93 -7.31
N ASP A 140 12.89 23.70 -7.15
CA ASP A 140 12.12 22.47 -7.43
C ASP A 140 11.03 22.25 -6.38
N ALA A 141 11.31 22.51 -5.11
CA ALA A 141 10.32 22.42 -4.04
C ALA A 141 9.21 23.49 -4.22
N ARG A 142 9.59 24.73 -4.52
CA ARG A 142 8.64 25.80 -4.84
C ARG A 142 7.77 25.43 -6.04
N PHE A 143 8.37 24.96 -7.13
CA PHE A 143 7.62 24.51 -8.30
C PHE A 143 6.68 23.34 -7.98
N THR A 144 7.14 22.37 -7.17
CA THR A 144 6.31 21.22 -6.78
C THR A 144 5.04 21.69 -6.05
N PHE A 145 5.15 22.69 -5.17
CA PHE A 145 3.98 23.33 -4.57
C PHE A 145 3.07 23.99 -5.62
N GLU A 146 3.63 24.76 -6.57
CA GLU A 146 2.86 25.39 -7.66
C GLU A 146 2.13 24.36 -8.52
N TYR A 147 2.78 23.23 -8.83
CA TYR A 147 2.20 22.12 -9.58
C TYR A 147 1.05 21.45 -8.82
N ILE A 148 1.26 21.12 -7.55
CA ILE A 148 0.24 20.47 -6.70
C ILE A 148 -0.99 21.34 -6.49
N THR A 149 -0.78 22.66 -6.34
CA THR A 149 -1.87 23.60 -6.05
C THR A 149 -2.53 24.20 -7.30
N ASN A 150 -2.03 23.87 -8.50
CA ASN A 150 -2.70 24.23 -9.73
C ASN A 150 -3.98 23.39 -9.90
N PRO A 151 -5.19 23.99 -9.89
CA PRO A 151 -6.44 23.24 -10.04
C PRO A 151 -6.56 22.53 -11.39
N GLU A 152 -5.89 23.02 -12.44
CA GLU A 152 -5.92 22.38 -13.76
C GLU A 152 -5.10 21.08 -13.81
N VAL A 153 -4.14 20.89 -12.89
CA VAL A 153 -3.39 19.63 -12.73
C VAL A 153 -4.24 18.57 -12.04
N SER A 154 -5.17 18.98 -11.16
CA SER A 154 -5.99 18.07 -10.35
C SER A 154 -5.16 17.06 -9.54
N ALA A 155 -4.09 17.53 -8.89
CA ALA A 155 -3.20 16.68 -8.13
C ALA A 155 -3.91 15.96 -6.97
N ALA A 156 -3.71 14.64 -6.86
CA ALA A 156 -4.23 13.79 -5.79
C ALA A 156 -3.74 14.17 -4.39
N SER A 157 -2.65 14.93 -4.32
CA SER A 157 -2.06 15.43 -3.06
C SER A 157 -2.47 16.86 -2.70
N ALA A 158 -3.31 17.53 -3.52
CA ALA A 158 -3.66 18.95 -3.36
C ALA A 158 -4.22 19.29 -1.97
N SER A 159 -5.05 18.41 -1.40
CA SER A 159 -5.69 18.62 -0.10
C SER A 159 -4.70 18.83 1.04
N THR A 160 -3.53 18.18 1.00
CA THR A 160 -2.47 18.34 2.02
C THR A 160 -1.82 19.72 1.96
N TYR A 161 -1.87 20.40 0.82
CA TYR A 161 -1.26 21.71 0.60
C TYR A 161 -2.28 22.85 0.70
N GLU A 162 -3.58 22.58 0.92
CA GLU A 162 -4.61 23.62 1.09
C GLU A 162 -4.34 24.56 2.27
N VAL A 163 -3.61 24.09 3.29
CA VAL A 163 -3.22 24.89 4.47
C VAL A 163 -2.04 25.83 4.20
N VAL A 164 -1.32 25.62 3.09
CA VAL A 164 -0.16 26.42 2.71
C VAL A 164 -0.63 27.68 1.99
N LYS A 165 -0.08 28.82 2.40
CA LYS A 165 -0.31 30.12 1.77
C LYS A 165 0.60 30.29 0.55
N ASP A 166 1.90 30.07 0.75
CA ASP A 166 2.93 30.16 -0.30
C ASP A 166 4.21 29.42 0.12
N VAL A 167 5.07 29.16 -0.87
CA VAL A 167 6.41 28.57 -0.68
C VAL A 167 7.44 29.48 -1.35
N GLU A 168 8.38 29.95 -0.54
CA GLU A 168 9.50 30.81 -0.95
C GLU A 168 10.77 29.96 -1.10
N ALA A 169 11.44 30.07 -2.25
CA ALA A 169 12.82 29.63 -2.42
C ALA A 169 13.72 30.83 -2.06
N VAL A 170 14.16 30.89 -0.81
CA VAL A 170 14.93 32.04 -0.26
C VAL A 170 16.29 32.14 -0.93
N ASP A 171 16.91 30.98 -1.15
CA ASP A 171 18.12 30.74 -1.92
C ASP A 171 18.08 29.30 -2.47
N ASP A 172 19.11 28.86 -3.20
CA ASP A 172 19.16 27.54 -3.83
C ASP A 172 18.99 26.37 -2.84
N TYR A 173 19.25 26.57 -1.55
CA TYR A 173 19.25 25.52 -0.53
C TYR A 173 18.34 25.82 0.67
N THR A 174 17.46 26.81 0.55
CA THR A 174 16.56 27.22 1.63
C THR A 174 15.14 27.38 1.10
N VAL A 175 14.23 26.53 1.59
CA VAL A 175 12.80 26.58 1.29
C VAL A 175 12.06 27.07 2.51
N LYS A 176 11.22 28.09 2.38
CA LYS A 176 10.35 28.57 3.43
C LYS A 176 8.90 28.39 3.05
N VAL A 177 8.18 27.62 3.86
CA VAL A 177 6.76 27.35 3.73
C VAL A 177 6.00 28.30 4.64
N HIS A 178 5.03 29.03 4.10
CA HIS A 178 4.14 29.90 4.84
C HIS A 178 2.75 29.26 4.94
N PHE A 179 2.19 29.21 6.14
CA PHE A 179 0.85 28.68 6.37
C PHE A 179 -0.20 29.78 6.42
N LYS A 180 -1.46 29.43 6.12
CA LYS A 180 -2.61 30.35 6.22
C LYS A 180 -2.97 30.64 7.68
N GLU A 181 -2.75 29.67 8.56
CA GLU A 181 -3.02 29.69 10.00
C GLU A 181 -1.91 28.90 10.73
N PRO A 182 -1.74 29.04 12.06
CA PRO A 182 -0.77 28.25 12.80
C PRO A 182 -0.99 26.75 12.59
N ASN A 183 -0.01 26.05 12.02
CA ASN A 183 -0.19 24.67 11.56
C ASN A 183 0.75 23.68 12.27
N PRO A 184 0.26 22.94 13.29
CA PRO A 184 1.06 21.90 13.93
C PRO A 184 1.30 20.68 13.03
N ALA A 185 0.50 20.51 11.97
CA ALA A 185 0.64 19.44 10.98
C ALA A 185 1.59 19.83 9.82
N TRP A 186 2.49 20.80 10.04
CA TRP A 186 3.52 21.16 9.07
C TRP A 186 4.35 19.97 8.53
N PRO A 187 4.62 18.88 9.31
CA PRO A 187 5.37 17.73 8.81
C PRO A 187 4.62 16.84 7.81
N LEU A 188 3.52 17.31 7.23
CA LEU A 188 2.85 16.67 6.10
C LEU A 188 3.28 17.28 4.75
N VAL A 189 3.68 18.55 4.74
CA VAL A 189 4.09 19.28 3.54
C VAL A 189 5.51 18.90 3.17
N PHE A 190 5.72 18.42 1.93
CA PHE A 190 7.00 17.91 1.43
C PHE A 190 7.60 16.72 2.22
N VAL A 191 6.78 16.03 3.02
CA VAL A 191 7.20 14.87 3.80
C VAL A 191 6.46 13.62 3.35
N GLY A 192 7.15 12.48 3.35
CA GLY A 192 6.50 11.20 3.18
C GLY A 192 6.01 10.94 1.74
N VAL A 193 4.89 10.25 1.62
CA VAL A 193 4.35 9.78 0.34
C VAL A 193 3.72 10.89 -0.50
N GLN A 194 3.25 11.97 0.13
CA GLN A 194 2.63 13.12 -0.54
C GLN A 194 3.62 14.28 -0.72
N GLY A 195 4.88 14.07 -0.36
CA GLY A 195 5.89 15.11 -0.27
C GLY A 195 7.07 14.97 -1.23
N MET A 196 7.00 14.03 -2.17
CA MET A 196 8.06 13.84 -3.17
C MET A 196 8.26 15.10 -4.00
N ILE A 197 9.50 15.44 -4.32
CA ILE A 197 9.80 16.66 -5.09
C ILE A 197 9.87 16.33 -6.57
N LEU A 198 9.23 17.15 -7.40
CA LEU A 198 9.27 17.06 -8.85
C LEU A 198 10.34 18.00 -9.45
N PRO A 199 11.08 17.56 -10.49
CA PRO A 199 12.04 18.40 -11.19
C PRO A 199 11.33 19.48 -12.00
N ARG A 200 11.57 20.76 -11.66
CA ARG A 200 10.92 21.88 -12.34
C ARG A 200 11.17 21.87 -13.84
N HIS A 201 12.41 21.62 -14.27
CA HIS A 201 12.81 21.65 -15.67
C HIS A 201 12.12 20.58 -16.54
N ILE A 202 11.52 19.57 -15.93
CA ILE A 202 10.78 18.51 -16.63
C ILE A 202 9.27 18.76 -16.63
N PHE A 203 8.71 19.19 -15.50
CA PHE A 203 7.26 19.30 -15.31
C PHE A 203 6.69 20.70 -15.56
N GLU A 204 7.51 21.74 -15.66
CA GLU A 204 7.06 23.11 -15.97
C GLU A 204 6.20 23.19 -17.25
N PRO A 205 6.52 22.49 -18.37
CA PRO A 205 5.66 22.45 -19.55
C PRO A 205 4.33 21.70 -19.38
N TYR A 206 4.16 20.97 -18.27
CA TYR A 206 3.00 20.12 -17.96
C TYR A 206 2.24 20.59 -16.72
N ASN A 207 2.49 21.81 -16.24
CA ASN A 207 1.78 22.41 -15.12
C ASN A 207 0.42 22.99 -15.58
N GLY A 208 -0.52 22.10 -15.91
CA GLY A 208 -1.86 22.47 -16.38
C GLY A 208 -2.69 21.25 -16.78
N PRO A 209 -3.69 21.39 -17.66
CA PRO A 209 -4.60 20.31 -18.04
C PRO A 209 -3.93 19.18 -18.84
N ASN A 210 -2.66 19.33 -19.21
CA ASN A 210 -1.83 18.34 -19.88
C ASN A 210 -0.90 17.57 -18.91
N ALA A 211 -1.10 17.69 -17.59
CA ALA A 211 -0.27 17.05 -16.57
C ALA A 211 -0.12 15.53 -16.75
N ASP A 212 -1.18 14.86 -17.20
CA ASP A 212 -1.22 13.42 -17.49
C ASP A 212 -0.38 13.03 -18.72
N GLN A 213 -0.05 13.98 -19.59
CA GLN A 213 0.73 13.77 -20.82
C GLN A 213 2.25 13.87 -20.61
N ALA A 214 2.72 14.20 -19.41
CA ALA A 214 4.14 14.31 -19.13
C ALA A 214 4.84 12.95 -19.32
N PRO A 215 5.87 12.81 -20.18
CA PRO A 215 6.60 11.55 -20.34
C PRO A 215 7.23 11.05 -19.03
N ALA A 216 7.56 11.98 -18.12
CA ALA A 216 8.07 11.67 -16.80
C ALA A 216 7.05 10.98 -15.86
N ASN A 217 5.77 10.91 -16.24
CA ASN A 217 4.78 10.08 -15.55
C ASN A 217 5.09 8.58 -15.68
N GLU A 218 5.84 8.15 -16.69
CA GLU A 218 6.29 6.75 -16.85
C GLU A 218 7.81 6.60 -16.77
N MET A 219 8.55 7.65 -17.15
CA MET A 219 10.01 7.70 -17.18
C MET A 219 10.54 8.83 -16.28
N PRO A 220 10.40 8.72 -14.95
CA PRO A 220 10.71 9.79 -14.03
C PRO A 220 12.21 10.14 -14.00
N ILE A 221 12.48 11.42 -13.85
CA ILE A 221 13.81 11.97 -13.54
C ILE A 221 13.82 12.32 -12.05
N GLY A 222 14.67 11.67 -11.26
CA GLY A 222 14.61 11.75 -9.80
C GLY A 222 15.98 11.85 -9.13
N THR A 223 15.99 12.22 -7.85
CA THR A 223 17.21 12.31 -7.02
C THR A 223 17.55 11.00 -6.31
N GLY A 224 16.65 10.02 -6.38
CA GLY A 224 16.73 8.76 -5.66
C GLY A 224 17.83 7.81 -6.13
N PRO A 225 18.00 6.67 -5.43
CA PRO A 225 19.10 5.74 -5.66
C PRO A 225 19.06 5.04 -7.02
N TYR A 226 17.87 4.90 -7.62
CA TYR A 226 17.68 4.23 -8.90
C TYR A 226 16.87 5.09 -9.86
N ARG A 227 17.18 4.97 -11.16
CA ARG A 227 16.41 5.60 -12.25
C ARG A 227 15.71 4.55 -13.10
N VAL A 228 14.58 4.91 -13.68
CA VAL A 228 13.81 4.02 -14.57
C VAL A 228 14.47 3.97 -15.94
N VAL A 229 14.67 2.76 -16.46
CA VAL A 229 15.12 2.53 -17.85
C VAL A 229 14.06 1.86 -18.70
N LYS A 230 12.98 1.38 -18.09
CA LYS A 230 11.89 0.72 -18.78
C LYS A 230 10.61 0.78 -17.96
N PHE A 231 9.53 1.21 -18.59
CA PHE A 231 8.16 1.11 -18.08
C PHE A 231 7.30 0.66 -19.25
N GLN A 232 6.78 -0.57 -19.22
CA GLN A 232 5.97 -1.07 -20.34
C GLN A 232 4.94 -2.12 -19.92
N PRO A 233 3.88 -2.28 -20.72
CA PRO A 233 3.02 -3.45 -20.65
C PRO A 233 3.79 -4.77 -20.73
N GLU A 234 3.32 -5.76 -19.99
CA GLU A 234 3.87 -7.12 -19.98
C GLU A 234 2.79 -8.17 -20.30
N GLY A 235 1.55 -7.96 -19.88
CA GLY A 235 0.47 -8.92 -20.08
C GLY A 235 -0.88 -8.42 -19.57
N VAL A 236 -1.80 -9.35 -19.34
CA VAL A 236 -3.13 -9.06 -18.80
C VAL A 236 -3.48 -10.10 -17.74
N LEU A 237 -4.02 -9.65 -16.61
CA LEU A 237 -4.53 -10.47 -15.53
C LEU A 237 -6.06 -10.35 -15.47
N PHE A 238 -6.74 -11.47 -15.23
CA PHE A 238 -8.16 -11.48 -14.90
C PHE A 238 -8.33 -11.42 -13.38
N LEU A 239 -8.95 -10.35 -12.88
CA LEU A 239 -9.39 -10.25 -11.48
C LEU A 239 -10.92 -10.20 -11.45
N GLY A 240 -11.54 -11.36 -11.22
CA GLY A 240 -13.00 -11.48 -11.31
C GLY A 240 -13.48 -11.26 -12.76
N SER A 241 -14.29 -10.22 -12.99
CA SER A 241 -14.75 -9.82 -14.32
C SER A 241 -13.82 -8.84 -15.04
N ASP A 242 -12.81 -8.30 -14.36
CA ASP A 242 -12.00 -7.20 -14.87
C ASP A 242 -10.71 -7.71 -15.53
N LEU A 243 -10.43 -7.16 -16.71
CA LEU A 243 -9.17 -7.33 -17.45
C LEU A 243 -8.21 -6.21 -17.05
N ILE A 244 -7.12 -6.55 -16.37
CA ILE A 244 -6.13 -5.59 -15.88
C ILE A 244 -4.82 -5.79 -16.61
N GLU A 245 -4.36 -4.77 -17.33
CA GLU A 245 -3.04 -4.77 -17.95
C GLU A 245 -1.92 -4.79 -16.89
N THR A 246 -0.99 -5.71 -17.06
CA THR A 246 0.17 -5.85 -16.18
C THR A 246 1.37 -5.13 -16.77
N ARG A 247 2.24 -4.59 -15.90
CA ARG A 247 3.41 -3.82 -16.31
C ARG A 247 4.67 -4.32 -15.60
N ARG A 248 5.79 -4.17 -16.31
CA ARG A 248 7.13 -4.34 -15.76
C ARG A 248 7.87 -3.01 -15.77
N ILE A 249 8.45 -2.68 -14.62
CA ILE A 249 9.34 -1.52 -14.47
C ILE A 249 10.75 -2.04 -14.19
N VAL A 250 11.72 -1.51 -14.90
CA VAL A 250 13.14 -1.81 -14.69
C VAL A 250 13.84 -0.54 -14.26
N TYR A 251 14.59 -0.66 -13.17
CA TYR A 251 15.44 0.39 -12.65
C TYR A 251 16.91 -0.03 -12.69
N GLU A 252 17.78 0.95 -12.90
CA GLU A 252 19.24 0.81 -12.75
C GLU A 252 19.77 1.85 -11.75
N PRO A 253 20.94 1.64 -11.13
CA PRO A 253 21.54 2.60 -10.22
C PRO A 253 21.63 3.99 -10.86
N ASN A 254 21.13 5.01 -10.16
CA ASN A 254 21.23 6.39 -10.61
C ASN A 254 22.71 6.83 -10.56
N PRO A 255 23.37 7.15 -11.69
CA PRO A 255 24.79 7.50 -11.68
C PRO A 255 25.09 8.81 -10.91
N HIS A 256 24.08 9.65 -10.67
CA HIS A 256 24.19 10.92 -9.96
C HIS A 256 23.75 10.85 -8.49
N PHE A 257 23.45 9.65 -7.96
CA PHE A 257 23.06 9.53 -6.55
C PHE A 257 24.24 9.88 -5.65
N ARG A 258 24.02 10.84 -4.74
CA ARG A 258 24.99 11.45 -3.82
C ARG A 258 25.85 10.52 -2.97
N GLU A 259 25.46 9.25 -2.77
CA GLU A 259 26.26 8.27 -2.02
C GLU A 259 27.02 7.35 -3.00
N GLU A 260 28.32 7.58 -3.21
CA GLU A 260 29.12 6.94 -4.27
C GLU A 260 29.02 5.41 -4.29
N ASP A 261 29.08 4.76 -3.12
CA ASP A 261 29.06 3.29 -2.96
C ASP A 261 27.66 2.66 -2.92
N LYS A 262 26.60 3.45 -3.08
CA LYS A 262 25.19 3.00 -3.09
C LYS A 262 24.51 3.35 -4.41
N PRO A 263 23.42 2.68 -4.80
CA PRO A 263 22.80 1.54 -4.13
C PRO A 263 23.46 0.20 -4.52
N TRP A 264 23.16 -0.86 -3.76
CA TRP A 264 23.80 -2.17 -3.88
C TRP A 264 23.43 -2.94 -5.15
N PHE A 265 22.14 -3.16 -5.42
CA PHE A 265 21.70 -4.02 -6.53
C PHE A 265 22.05 -3.39 -7.87
N SER A 266 22.61 -4.18 -8.79
CA SER A 266 22.87 -3.76 -10.17
C SER A 266 21.61 -3.39 -10.94
N ARG A 267 20.46 -3.91 -10.51
CA ARG A 267 19.17 -3.72 -11.15
C ARG A 267 18.04 -3.98 -10.16
N VAL A 268 16.94 -3.26 -10.31
CA VAL A 268 15.67 -3.59 -9.63
C VAL A 268 14.63 -3.82 -10.71
N GLU A 269 13.89 -4.92 -10.62
CA GLU A 269 12.76 -5.20 -11.49
C GLU A 269 11.50 -5.29 -10.67
N LEU A 270 10.52 -4.43 -10.97
CA LEU A 270 9.19 -4.49 -10.37
C LEU A 270 8.22 -5.06 -11.40
N LYS A 271 7.71 -6.24 -11.12
CA LYS A 271 6.64 -6.88 -11.89
C LYS A 271 5.32 -6.71 -11.15
N GLY A 272 4.32 -6.18 -11.84
CA GLY A 272 2.97 -6.10 -11.33
C GLY A 272 2.06 -7.19 -11.90
N GLY A 273 0.91 -7.43 -11.24
CA GLY A 273 -0.19 -8.19 -11.81
C GLY A 273 -0.09 -9.70 -11.67
N SER A 274 0.35 -10.19 -10.52
CA SER A 274 0.10 -11.57 -10.09
C SER A 274 -1.15 -11.66 -9.21
N ASP A 275 -1.76 -12.84 -9.16
CA ASP A 275 -2.64 -13.15 -8.04
C ASP A 275 -1.84 -13.33 -6.74
N ASN A 276 -2.55 -13.31 -5.61
CA ASN A 276 -1.93 -13.38 -4.30
C ASN A 276 -1.13 -14.68 -4.07
N THR A 277 -1.64 -15.79 -4.59
CA THR A 277 -1.04 -17.11 -4.44
C THR A 277 0.25 -17.16 -5.25
N GLU A 278 0.22 -16.76 -6.53
CA GLU A 278 1.42 -16.70 -7.37
C GLU A 278 2.53 -15.86 -6.71
N ALA A 279 2.20 -14.71 -6.14
CA ALA A 279 3.17 -13.85 -5.44
C ALA A 279 3.83 -14.54 -4.22
N ILE A 280 3.05 -15.29 -3.44
CA ILE A 280 3.55 -16.07 -2.29
C ILE A 280 4.50 -17.17 -2.78
N TYR A 281 4.08 -17.95 -3.77
CA TYR A 281 4.88 -19.06 -4.31
C TYR A 281 6.16 -18.57 -5.00
N ALA A 282 6.12 -17.42 -5.67
CA ALA A 282 7.28 -16.81 -6.31
C ALA A 282 8.43 -16.54 -5.33
N VAL A 283 8.11 -16.18 -4.08
CA VAL A 283 9.10 -15.90 -3.02
C VAL A 283 9.41 -17.15 -2.20
N LEU A 284 8.38 -17.86 -1.73
CA LEU A 284 8.55 -18.94 -0.75
C LEU A 284 8.83 -20.32 -1.36
N GLN A 285 8.74 -20.49 -2.69
CA GLN A 285 8.93 -21.80 -3.33
C GLN A 285 9.77 -21.78 -4.61
N SER A 286 9.48 -20.91 -5.59
CA SER A 286 10.14 -20.97 -6.90
C SER A 286 11.36 -20.06 -7.02
N ASN A 287 11.59 -19.17 -6.06
CA ASN A 287 12.66 -18.15 -6.09
C ASN A 287 12.61 -17.30 -7.37
N GLU A 288 11.40 -17.07 -7.92
CA GLU A 288 11.15 -16.20 -9.07
C GLU A 288 11.12 -14.71 -8.67
N ALA A 289 10.82 -14.42 -7.42
CA ALA A 289 10.89 -13.08 -6.83
C ALA A 289 11.65 -13.10 -5.50
N ASP A 290 12.30 -11.99 -5.19
CA ASP A 290 13.05 -11.80 -3.94
C ASP A 290 12.17 -11.12 -2.87
N PHE A 291 11.12 -10.41 -3.30
CA PHE A 291 10.18 -9.74 -2.42
C PHE A 291 8.79 -9.65 -3.06
N ALA A 292 7.75 -9.93 -2.27
CA ALA A 292 6.37 -9.69 -2.65
C ALA A 292 5.66 -8.84 -1.58
N TRP A 293 4.86 -7.88 -2.03
CA TRP A 293 4.22 -6.88 -1.16
C TRP A 293 2.69 -6.98 -1.19
N ASN A 294 2.08 -6.57 -0.07
CA ASN A 294 0.63 -6.53 0.18
C ASN A 294 -0.08 -7.88 -0.06
N LEU A 295 0.49 -8.93 0.53
CA LEU A 295 -0.05 -10.28 0.50
C LEU A 295 -1.24 -10.40 1.47
N ILE A 296 -2.31 -11.02 1.00
CA ILE A 296 -3.47 -11.45 1.78
C ILE A 296 -3.26 -12.91 2.14
N LEU A 297 -2.87 -13.21 3.36
CA LEU A 297 -2.66 -14.59 3.78
C LEU A 297 -4.01 -15.19 4.20
N GLN A 298 -4.39 -16.31 3.58
CA GLN A 298 -5.67 -16.97 3.85
C GLN A 298 -5.51 -18.31 4.59
N ASP A 299 -4.33 -18.92 4.52
CA ASP A 299 -4.06 -20.24 5.08
C ASP A 299 -2.71 -20.22 5.81
N ALA A 300 -2.76 -20.09 7.14
CA ALA A 300 -1.56 -20.03 7.97
C ALA A 300 -0.75 -21.34 7.92
N GLU A 301 -1.42 -22.50 7.82
CA GLU A 301 -0.74 -23.80 7.76
C GLU A 301 0.02 -23.94 6.43
N GLN A 302 -0.59 -23.52 5.33
CA GLN A 302 0.08 -23.47 4.03
C GLN A 302 1.32 -22.56 4.06
N ILE A 303 1.23 -21.39 4.70
CA ILE A 303 2.37 -20.48 4.82
C ILE A 303 3.50 -21.12 5.63
N GLU A 304 3.21 -21.75 6.77
CA GLU A 304 4.22 -22.47 7.55
C GLU A 304 4.91 -23.58 6.74
N GLN A 305 4.15 -24.33 5.94
CA GLN A 305 4.70 -25.36 5.06
C GLN A 305 5.62 -24.77 3.97
N LEU A 306 5.26 -23.61 3.40
CA LEU A 306 6.06 -22.92 2.40
C LEU A 306 7.35 -22.32 3.00
N GLU A 307 7.28 -21.70 4.18
CA GLU A 307 8.46 -21.19 4.88
C GLU A 307 9.43 -22.32 5.26
N ALA A 308 8.92 -23.50 5.60
CA ALA A 308 9.73 -24.68 5.90
C ALA A 308 10.58 -25.17 4.72
N LEU A 309 10.29 -24.74 3.48
CA LEU A 309 11.13 -25.00 2.30
C LEU A 309 12.44 -24.19 2.33
N GLY A 310 12.52 -23.12 3.12
CA GLY A 310 13.74 -22.34 3.35
C GLY A 310 14.08 -21.30 2.28
N TYR A 311 13.19 -21.02 1.33
CA TYR A 311 13.41 -19.98 0.30
C TYR A 311 13.19 -18.56 0.82
N GLY A 312 12.30 -18.37 1.79
CA GLY A 312 11.95 -17.05 2.30
C GLY A 312 11.13 -17.13 3.57
N LYS A 313 10.67 -15.96 4.02
CA LYS A 313 9.80 -15.82 5.18
C LYS A 313 8.79 -14.71 4.98
N VAL A 314 7.64 -14.84 5.61
CA VAL A 314 6.62 -13.81 5.74
C VAL A 314 7.02 -12.86 6.86
N ILE A 315 6.89 -11.55 6.58
CA ILE A 315 7.08 -10.50 7.58
C ILE A 315 5.79 -9.72 7.69
N ALA A 316 5.04 -9.95 8.76
CA ALA A 316 3.87 -9.14 9.12
C ALA A 316 4.34 -7.90 9.90
N ASN A 317 4.02 -6.71 9.37
CA ASN A 317 4.29 -5.45 10.06
C ASN A 317 2.94 -4.81 10.43
N PRO A 318 2.59 -4.72 11.72
CA PRO A 318 1.43 -3.96 12.17
C PRO A 318 1.57 -2.50 11.70
N GLY A 319 0.62 -2.03 10.88
CA GLY A 319 0.63 -0.70 10.28
C GLY A 319 -0.47 0.20 10.84
N SER A 320 -0.53 1.43 10.35
CA SER A 320 -1.57 2.41 10.68
C SER A 320 -2.88 2.22 9.92
N ARG A 321 -2.97 1.16 9.08
CA ARG A 321 -4.16 0.88 8.28
C ARG A 321 -5.24 0.20 9.11
N VAL A 322 -6.45 0.73 9.01
CA VAL A 322 -7.64 0.20 9.65
C VAL A 322 -8.69 -0.01 8.57
N GLU A 323 -9.12 -1.26 8.38
CA GLU A 323 -10.30 -1.58 7.58
C GLU A 323 -11.56 -1.13 8.32
N ARG A 324 -12.46 -0.44 7.62
CA ARG A 324 -13.65 0.17 8.23
C ARG A 324 -14.81 0.27 7.27
N ILE A 325 -16.02 0.23 7.84
CA ILE A 325 -17.27 0.48 7.11
C ILE A 325 -17.56 1.98 7.17
N LEU A 326 -17.57 2.63 6.01
CA LEU A 326 -17.97 4.04 5.88
C LEU A 326 -19.48 4.10 5.61
N LEU A 327 -20.21 4.76 6.50
CA LEU A 327 -21.67 4.90 6.41
C LEU A 327 -22.03 6.21 5.71
N ASN A 328 -22.48 6.12 4.45
CA ASN A 328 -22.96 7.27 3.69
C ASN A 328 -24.28 7.77 4.30
N ARG A 329 -24.33 9.05 4.67
CA ARG A 329 -25.51 9.67 5.29
C ARG A 329 -26.43 10.34 4.28
N SER A 330 -26.08 10.31 3.01
CA SER A 330 -26.92 10.75 1.90
C SER A 330 -27.57 9.54 1.23
N ASP A 331 -28.74 9.74 0.65
CA ASP A 331 -29.45 8.73 -0.12
C ASP A 331 -28.79 8.60 -1.51
N PRO A 332 -28.13 7.46 -1.83
CA PRO A 332 -27.50 7.27 -3.13
C PRO A 332 -28.53 7.06 -4.25
N ASN A 333 -29.80 6.80 -3.93
CA ASN A 333 -30.86 6.57 -4.90
C ASN A 333 -31.55 7.85 -5.37
N GLN A 334 -31.20 8.99 -4.78
CA GLN A 334 -31.69 10.31 -5.19
C GLN A 334 -30.56 11.13 -5.80
N ALA A 335 -30.93 11.98 -6.76
CA ALA A 335 -30.02 12.92 -7.39
C ALA A 335 -30.65 14.32 -7.39
N THR A 336 -29.81 15.35 -7.27
CA THR A 336 -30.24 16.74 -7.44
C THR A 336 -30.69 16.99 -8.88
N ASP A 337 -31.32 18.13 -9.14
CA ASP A 337 -31.72 18.54 -10.49
C ASP A 337 -30.50 18.62 -11.46
N ASP A 338 -29.31 18.91 -10.92
CA ASP A 338 -28.05 18.96 -11.67
C ASP A 338 -27.36 17.57 -11.82
N GLY A 339 -27.98 16.50 -11.30
CA GLY A 339 -27.50 15.12 -11.44
C GLY A 339 -26.49 14.67 -10.37
N GLU A 340 -26.29 15.45 -9.30
CA GLU A 340 -25.42 15.06 -8.19
C GLU A 340 -26.07 13.93 -7.38
N GLN A 341 -25.44 12.75 -7.38
CA GLN A 341 -25.83 11.62 -6.54
C GLN A 341 -25.20 11.70 -5.14
N SER A 342 -25.82 11.08 -4.14
CA SER A 342 -25.36 11.14 -2.73
C SER A 342 -25.26 12.56 -2.17
N SER A 343 -26.13 13.47 -2.63
CA SER A 343 -26.18 14.85 -2.15
C SER A 343 -26.73 14.95 -0.72
N ILE A 344 -26.20 15.90 0.06
CA ILE A 344 -26.64 16.15 1.45
C ILE A 344 -28.09 16.65 1.56
N GLU A 345 -28.67 17.10 0.44
CA GLU A 345 -30.07 17.50 0.34
C GLU A 345 -31.02 16.31 0.59
N PHE A 346 -30.58 15.10 0.24
CA PHE A 346 -31.35 13.88 0.38
C PHE A 346 -30.73 13.01 1.48
N PRO A 347 -31.20 13.11 2.74
CA PRO A 347 -30.67 12.28 3.82
C PRO A 347 -30.98 10.80 3.58
N ASN A 348 -30.01 9.93 3.86
CA ASN A 348 -30.22 8.48 3.78
C ASN A 348 -31.37 8.06 4.71
N PRO A 349 -32.32 7.21 4.25
CA PRO A 349 -33.54 6.89 5.00
C PRO A 349 -33.29 6.25 6.37
N PHE A 350 -32.20 5.51 6.54
CA PHE A 350 -31.88 4.81 7.80
C PHE A 350 -30.53 5.24 8.40
N LEU A 351 -29.48 5.41 7.59
CA LEU A 351 -28.14 5.79 8.07
C LEU A 351 -28.06 7.22 8.61
N SER A 352 -29.09 8.05 8.37
CA SER A 352 -29.20 9.37 9.00
C SER A 352 -29.45 9.31 10.51
N ASP A 353 -30.16 8.28 10.99
CA ASP A 353 -30.40 8.08 12.43
C ASP A 353 -29.13 7.56 13.12
N LYS A 354 -28.70 8.25 14.18
CA LYS A 354 -27.53 7.86 14.97
C LYS A 354 -27.71 6.47 15.61
N ARG A 355 -28.92 6.12 16.03
CA ARG A 355 -29.22 4.83 16.69
C ARG A 355 -28.99 3.67 15.72
N VAL A 356 -29.37 3.81 14.45
CA VAL A 356 -29.09 2.82 13.40
C VAL A 356 -27.59 2.63 13.23
N ARG A 357 -26.80 3.72 13.16
CA ARG A 357 -25.33 3.62 13.06
C ARG A 357 -24.68 2.98 14.30
N GLN A 358 -25.25 3.21 15.49
CA GLN A 358 -24.83 2.54 16.72
C GLN A 358 -25.20 1.06 16.71
N ALA A 359 -26.39 0.69 16.23
CA ALA A 359 -26.82 -0.69 16.07
C ALA A 359 -25.88 -1.46 15.13
N ILE A 360 -25.50 -0.87 13.99
CA ILE A 360 -24.49 -1.45 13.07
C ILE A 360 -23.17 -1.71 13.81
N ASN A 361 -22.71 -0.79 14.66
CA ASN A 361 -21.49 -0.99 15.44
C ASN A 361 -21.58 -2.17 16.42
N TYR A 362 -22.73 -2.37 17.08
CA TYR A 362 -22.96 -3.49 17.99
C TYR A 362 -23.17 -4.82 17.27
N ALA A 363 -23.62 -4.80 16.02
CA ALA A 363 -23.88 -6.01 15.23
C ALA A 363 -22.63 -6.63 14.60
N VAL A 364 -21.47 -5.96 14.63
CA VAL A 364 -20.24 -6.42 13.97
C VAL A 364 -19.30 -7.10 14.98
N ASP A 365 -19.10 -8.41 14.83
CA ASP A 365 -18.12 -9.19 15.59
C ASP A 365 -16.71 -8.97 15.02
N ARG A 366 -16.00 -7.97 15.57
CA ARG A 366 -14.64 -7.62 15.11
C ARG A 366 -13.60 -8.66 15.49
N ASP A 367 -13.80 -9.35 16.62
CA ASP A 367 -12.89 -10.40 17.09
C ASP A 367 -12.95 -11.60 16.14
N ALA A 368 -14.14 -12.03 15.75
CA ALA A 368 -14.31 -13.09 14.75
C ALA A 368 -13.69 -12.71 13.40
N ILE A 369 -13.88 -11.47 12.94
CA ILE A 369 -13.28 -10.98 11.68
C ILE A 369 -11.74 -11.01 11.78
N ALA A 370 -11.16 -10.53 12.88
CA ALA A 370 -9.71 -10.52 13.07
C ALA A 370 -9.13 -11.95 13.10
N GLN A 371 -9.80 -12.88 13.77
CA GLN A 371 -9.39 -14.29 13.84
C GLN A 371 -9.32 -14.97 12.47
N LEU A 372 -10.23 -14.63 11.54
CA LEU A 372 -10.21 -15.18 10.18
C LEU A 372 -8.95 -14.79 9.40
N SER A 373 -8.34 -13.63 9.72
CA SER A 373 -7.11 -13.18 9.07
C SER A 373 -5.84 -13.75 9.70
N GLY A 374 -5.86 -14.12 10.99
CA GLY A 374 -4.69 -14.59 11.75
C GLY A 374 -3.59 -13.55 12.00
N LEU A 375 -3.58 -12.42 11.27
CA LEU A 375 -2.58 -11.35 11.35
C LEU A 375 -3.16 -9.98 11.71
N ALA A 376 -4.47 -9.79 11.59
CA ALA A 376 -5.15 -8.57 11.98
C ALA A 376 -5.51 -8.60 13.48
N PHE A 377 -5.67 -7.41 14.07
CA PHE A 377 -6.22 -7.25 15.41
C PHE A 377 -7.46 -6.34 15.35
N PRO A 378 -8.47 -6.59 16.19
CA PRO A 378 -9.67 -5.76 16.21
C PRO A 378 -9.36 -4.41 16.86
N THR A 379 -10.02 -3.36 16.39
CA THR A 379 -9.86 -2.00 16.94
C THR A 379 -11.16 -1.22 16.92
N SER A 380 -11.27 -0.23 17.81
CA SER A 380 -12.31 0.79 17.83
C SER A 380 -11.81 2.17 17.40
N ASN A 381 -10.53 2.26 17.03
CA ASN A 381 -9.85 3.50 16.70
C ASN A 381 -9.40 3.51 15.23
N ASN A 382 -9.25 4.70 14.65
CA ASN A 382 -8.65 4.91 13.33
C ASN A 382 -7.16 5.23 13.39
N LEU A 383 -6.65 5.63 14.56
CA LEU A 383 -5.24 5.88 14.82
C LEU A 383 -4.73 4.73 15.69
N VAL A 384 -4.09 3.75 15.06
CA VAL A 384 -3.60 2.53 15.74
C VAL A 384 -2.07 2.38 15.71
N SER A 385 -1.40 3.25 14.96
CA SER A 385 0.05 3.24 14.80
C SER A 385 0.54 4.57 14.17
N PRO A 386 1.78 5.01 14.45
CA PRO A 386 2.69 4.52 15.50
C PRO A 386 2.11 4.69 16.92
N ALA A 387 2.72 4.03 17.90
CA ALA A 387 2.23 3.99 19.28
C ALA A 387 2.02 5.38 19.91
N ILE A 388 2.76 6.41 19.44
CA ILE A 388 2.61 7.79 19.89
C ILE A 388 1.26 8.43 19.50
N TYR A 389 0.55 7.88 18.51
CA TYR A 389 -0.78 8.34 18.07
C TYR A 389 -1.90 7.38 18.46
N ASP A 390 -1.57 6.18 18.94
CA ASP A 390 -2.56 5.22 19.38
C ASP A 390 -3.29 5.75 20.63
N SER A 391 -4.62 5.76 20.59
CA SER A 391 -5.44 6.24 21.71
C SER A 391 -6.16 5.08 22.38
N PRO A 392 -5.94 4.85 23.69
CA PRO A 392 -6.62 3.79 24.44
C PRO A 392 -8.05 4.18 24.88
N ASN A 393 -8.55 5.35 24.46
CA ASN A 393 -9.81 5.92 24.97
C ASN A 393 -11.06 5.42 24.24
N THR A 394 -10.91 4.58 23.22
CA THR A 394 -12.02 3.99 22.47
C THR A 394 -12.17 2.51 22.80
N SER A 395 -13.40 2.02 22.83
CA SER A 395 -13.73 0.62 22.99
C SER A 395 -14.86 0.23 22.03
N TYR A 396 -14.98 -1.07 21.72
CA TYR A 396 -16.13 -1.63 21.02
C TYR A 396 -16.74 -2.77 21.83
N GLU A 397 -17.97 -3.13 21.52
CA GLU A 397 -18.71 -4.24 22.11
C GLU A 397 -19.50 -4.90 20.98
N TYR A 398 -19.39 -6.22 20.83
CA TYR A 398 -20.29 -6.99 19.98
C TYR A 398 -21.51 -7.43 20.82
N ASN A 399 -22.69 -6.94 20.45
CA ASN A 399 -23.94 -7.18 21.16
C ASN A 399 -25.16 -7.06 20.22
N PRO A 400 -25.52 -8.16 19.52
CA PRO A 400 -26.67 -8.18 18.61
C PRO A 400 -28.02 -7.83 19.26
N GLU A 401 -28.21 -8.18 20.53
CA GLU A 401 -29.45 -7.86 21.27
C GLU A 401 -29.61 -6.34 21.45
N LYS A 402 -28.52 -5.66 21.82
CA LYS A 402 -28.47 -4.20 21.93
C LYS A 402 -28.61 -3.51 20.58
N ALA A 403 -28.06 -4.10 19.52
CA ALA A 403 -28.29 -3.63 18.16
C ALA A 403 -29.79 -3.69 17.80
N ALA A 404 -30.45 -4.82 18.05
CA ALA A 404 -31.88 -5.00 17.83
C ALA A 404 -32.72 -4.00 18.64
N ALA A 405 -32.42 -3.83 19.93
CA ALA A 405 -33.12 -2.88 20.79
C ALA A 405 -33.00 -1.43 20.29
N LEU A 406 -31.82 -1.01 19.82
CA LEU A 406 -31.64 0.33 19.24
C LEU A 406 -32.44 0.54 17.95
N LEU A 407 -32.61 -0.50 17.14
CA LEU A 407 -33.43 -0.46 15.93
C LEU A 407 -34.92 -0.40 16.28
N ASP A 408 -35.37 -1.18 17.28
CA ASP A 408 -36.74 -1.11 17.82
C ASP A 408 -37.05 0.30 18.35
N GLU A 409 -36.15 0.89 19.15
CA GLU A 409 -36.26 2.25 19.66
C GLU A 409 -36.28 3.31 18.54
N ALA A 410 -35.62 3.02 17.42
CA ALA A 410 -35.63 3.87 16.23
C ALA A 410 -36.90 3.68 15.36
N GLY A 411 -37.76 2.70 15.71
CA GLY A 411 -39.00 2.38 15.01
C GLY A 411 -38.80 1.50 13.78
N TRP A 412 -37.64 0.88 13.63
CA TRP A 412 -37.35 -0.09 12.57
C TRP A 412 -37.71 -1.48 13.08
N ILE A 413 -38.82 -2.05 12.62
CA ILE A 413 -39.35 -3.34 13.08
C ILE A 413 -39.68 -4.17 11.84
N ASP A 414 -39.36 -5.46 11.87
CA ASP A 414 -39.81 -6.41 10.84
C ASP A 414 -41.34 -6.52 10.91
N SER A 415 -42.02 -5.86 9.98
CA SER A 415 -43.47 -5.65 10.03
C SER A 415 -44.26 -6.72 9.28
N ASP A 416 -43.61 -7.47 8.39
CA ASP A 416 -44.19 -8.52 7.56
C ASP A 416 -43.55 -9.91 7.75
N ASN A 417 -42.59 -10.02 8.68
CA ASN A 417 -41.91 -11.23 9.09
C ASN A 417 -41.09 -11.88 7.96
N ASP A 418 -40.47 -11.05 7.11
CA ASP A 418 -39.57 -11.48 6.05
C ASP A 418 -38.09 -11.55 6.50
N GLY A 419 -37.79 -11.04 7.70
CA GLY A 419 -36.46 -10.99 8.29
C GLY A 419 -35.72 -9.67 8.10
N ILE A 420 -36.31 -8.69 7.41
CA ILE A 420 -35.81 -7.33 7.18
C ILE A 420 -36.66 -6.35 8.00
N ARG A 421 -36.12 -5.18 8.35
CA ARG A 421 -36.82 -4.21 9.22
C ARG A 421 -37.42 -3.09 8.39
N ASP A 422 -38.64 -2.70 8.76
CA ASP A 422 -39.42 -1.65 8.11
C ASP A 422 -39.67 -0.45 9.01
N LYS A 423 -39.85 0.71 8.39
CA LYS A 423 -40.38 1.91 9.02
C LYS A 423 -41.08 2.80 7.99
N ASP A 424 -42.30 3.23 8.29
CA ASP A 424 -43.05 4.19 7.46
C ASP A 424 -43.19 3.78 5.98
N GLY A 425 -43.27 2.47 5.71
CA GLY A 425 -43.36 1.91 4.35
C GLY A 425 -42.03 1.79 3.61
N GLN A 426 -40.91 2.02 4.29
CA GLN A 426 -39.56 1.84 3.80
C GLN A 426 -38.92 0.62 4.47
N GLU A 427 -38.37 -0.28 3.66
CA GLU A 427 -37.53 -1.40 4.07
C GLU A 427 -36.05 -0.94 4.16
N MET A 428 -35.29 -1.47 5.12
CA MET A 428 -33.90 -1.07 5.41
C MET A 428 -32.86 -1.60 4.42
#